data_AF-A0A0V8GC99-F1
#
_entry.id   AF-A0A0V8GC99-F1
#
_cell.length_a   1.000
_cell.length_b   1.000
_cell.length_c   1.000
_cell.angle_alpha   90.00
_cell.angle_beta   90.00
_cell.angle_gamma   90.00
#
_symmetry.space_group_name_H-M   'P 1'
#
loop_
_entity.id
_entity.type
_entity.pdbx_description
1 polymer ?
#
loop_
_entity_poly.entity_id
_entity_poly.type
_entity_poly.pdbx_seq_one_letter_code
_entity_poly.pdbx_strand_id
1 'polypeptide(L)'
;MGPTNDMWVWVLSYVFFFITLISAIFVAIKHPALRKASIRAVVAMFFLYALFIWNSLYRLDITEFRHFYEGLTTLRPWAWMCVFLFAYTLKWWYLVFLHTRRPSPSSHEVQQ
;
A
#
# COMPACT_ATOMS: atom_id res chain seq x y z
N MET A 1 8.73 13.27 -28.75
CA MET A 1 7.60 12.68 -27.99
C MET A 1 8.18 11.62 -27.07
N GLY A 2 8.62 12.05 -25.87
CA GLY A 2 9.22 11.19 -24.83
C GLY A 2 8.14 10.51 -23.98
N PRO A 3 8.48 9.46 -23.22
CA PRO A 3 7.65 8.28 -23.04
C PRO A 3 6.39 8.56 -22.20
N THR A 4 5.24 8.51 -22.86
CA THR A 4 3.91 8.55 -22.24
C THR A 4 3.59 7.28 -21.43
N ASN A 5 4.50 6.30 -21.41
CA ASN A 5 4.23 4.95 -20.89
C ASN A 5 4.19 4.89 -19.34
N ASP A 6 4.96 5.74 -18.66
CA ASP A 6 5.09 5.64 -17.19
C ASP A 6 3.97 6.37 -16.44
N MET A 7 3.19 7.21 -17.12
CA MET A 7 2.11 7.97 -16.49
C MET A 7 1.02 7.05 -15.93
N TRP A 8 0.72 5.96 -16.63
CA TRP A 8 -0.28 4.98 -16.20
C TRP A 8 0.13 4.22 -14.93
N VAL A 9 1.43 3.94 -14.76
CA VAL A 9 1.96 3.29 -13.55
C VAL A 9 1.69 4.16 -12.33
N TRP A 10 1.85 5.48 -12.47
CA TRP A 10 1.55 6.43 -11.40
C TRP A 10 0.06 6.58 -11.14
N VAL A 11 -0.77 6.65 -12.18
CA VAL A 11 -2.23 6.66 -12.01
C VAL A 11 -2.70 5.42 -11.26
N LEU A 12 -2.23 4.22 -11.63
CA LEU A 12 -2.54 2.98 -10.94
C LEU A 12 -2.02 2.97 -9.50
N SER A 13 -0.80 3.48 -9.29
CA SER A 13 -0.20 3.64 -7.97
C SER A 13 -1.07 4.52 -7.07
N TYR A 14 -1.43 5.74 -7.51
CA TYR A 14 -2.28 6.64 -6.74
C TYR A 14 -3.67 6.07 -6.46
N VAL A 15 -4.30 5.41 -7.45
CA VAL A 15 -5.57 4.74 -7.25
C VAL A 15 -5.45 3.64 -6.19
N PHE A 16 -4.41 2.81 -6.26
CA PHE A 16 -4.13 1.79 -5.26
C PHE A 16 -3.91 2.40 -3.87
N PHE A 17 -3.23 3.55 -3.79
CA PHE A 17 -3.05 4.30 -2.54
C PHE A 17 -4.38 4.70 -1.93
N PHE A 18 -5.24 5.39 -2.68
CA PHE A 18 -6.51 5.88 -2.16
C PHE A 18 -7.43 4.74 -1.74
N ILE A 19 -7.54 3.69 -2.56
CA ILE A 19 -8.35 2.51 -2.23
C ILE A 19 -7.82 1.87 -0.93
N THR A 20 -6.51 1.62 -0.85
CA THR A 20 -5.91 1.00 0.34
C THR A 20 -6.08 1.87 1.58
N LEU A 21 -5.86 3.19 1.47
CA LEU A 21 -5.97 4.12 2.59
C LEU A 21 -7.40 4.17 3.14
N ILE A 22 -8.39 4.35 2.25
CA ILE A 22 -9.81 4.40 2.63
C ILE A 22 -10.24 3.06 3.25
N SER A 23 -9.91 1.94 2.60
CA SER A 23 -10.22 0.61 3.13
C SER A 23 -9.55 0.35 4.48
N ALA A 24 -8.28 0.74 4.66
CA ALA A 24 -7.56 0.54 5.90
C ALA A 24 -8.16 1.35 7.05
N ILE A 25 -8.53 2.62 6.81
CA ILE A 25 -9.22 3.44 7.80
C ILE A 25 -10.56 2.80 8.18
N PHE A 26 -11.36 2.40 7.20
CA PHE A 26 -12.67 1.79 7.45
C PHE A 26 -12.58 0.48 8.24
N VAL A 27 -11.66 -0.41 7.85
CA VAL A 27 -11.42 -1.67 8.56
C VAL A 27 -10.88 -1.41 9.96
N ALA A 28 -10.03 -0.39 10.16
CA ALA A 28 -9.53 -0.05 11.47
C ALA A 28 -10.65 0.39 12.44
N ILE A 29 -11.68 1.06 11.93
CA ILE A 29 -12.83 1.50 12.72
C ILE A 29 -13.80 0.34 12.98
N LYS A 30 -14.15 -0.43 11.94
CA LYS A 30 -15.21 -1.46 12.04
C LYS A 30 -14.75 -2.81 12.57
N HIS A 31 -13.49 -3.19 12.38
CA HIS A 31 -12.99 -4.53 12.72
C HIS A 31 -11.88 -4.46 13.78
N PRO A 32 -12.22 -4.57 15.08
CA PRO A 32 -11.24 -4.43 16.16
C PRO A 32 -10.10 -5.47 16.07
N ALA A 33 -10.38 -6.68 15.58
CA ALA A 33 -9.39 -7.73 15.37
C ALA A 33 -8.31 -7.34 14.33
N LEU A 34 -8.67 -6.57 13.30
CA LEU A 34 -7.75 -6.11 12.26
C LEU A 34 -7.19 -4.72 12.52
N ARG A 35 -7.71 -3.99 13.51
CA ARG A 35 -7.37 -2.58 13.78
C ARG A 35 -5.88 -2.30 13.84
N LYS A 36 -5.11 -3.10 14.59
CA LYS A 36 -3.66 -2.92 14.70
C LYS A 36 -2.95 -3.11 13.35
N ALA A 37 -3.38 -4.11 12.56
CA ALA A 37 -2.82 -4.36 11.24
C ALA A 37 -3.18 -3.24 10.24
N SER A 38 -4.40 -2.73 10.31
CA SER A 38 -4.87 -1.62 9.47
C SER A 38 -4.18 -0.30 9.79
N ILE A 39 -3.96 0.04 11.07
CA ILE A 39 -3.18 1.22 11.45
C ILE A 39 -1.75 1.13 10.90
N ARG A 40 -1.10 -0.05 11.02
CA ARG A 40 0.23 -0.27 10.44
C ARG A 40 0.22 -0.16 8.92
N ALA A 41 -0.83 -0.61 8.24
CA ALA A 41 -0.97 -0.46 6.79
C ALA A 41 -1.09 1.01 6.38
N VAL A 42 -1.88 1.81 7.10
CA VAL A 42 -1.95 3.27 6.87
C VAL A 42 -0.58 3.91 7.01
N VAL A 43 0.14 3.62 8.09
CA VAL A 43 1.50 4.14 8.32
C VAL A 43 2.47 3.68 7.22
N ALA A 44 2.42 2.40 6.84
CA ALA A 44 3.26 1.86 5.76
C ALA A 44 3.00 2.56 4.42
N MET A 45 1.75 2.88 4.10
CA MET A 45 1.40 3.61 2.88
C MET A 45 1.92 5.05 2.91
N PHE A 46 1.74 5.77 4.02
CA PHE A 46 2.32 7.12 4.14
C PHE A 46 3.84 7.10 3.99
N PHE A 47 4.50 6.14 4.66
CA PHE A 47 5.95 6.03 4.60
C PHE A 47 6.45 5.63 3.19
N LEU A 48 5.73 4.73 2.50
CA LEU A 48 6.04 4.34 1.12
C LEU A 48 5.97 5.53 0.17
N TYR A 49 4.89 6.31 0.21
CA TYR A 49 4.76 7.48 -0.68
C TYR A 49 5.70 8.61 -0.31
N ALA A 50 5.95 8.83 0.99
CA ALA A 50 6.96 9.79 1.43
C ALA A 50 8.35 9.42 0.91
N LEU A 51 8.73 8.14 0.94
CA LEU A 51 10.01 7.67 0.39
C LEU A 51 10.10 7.86 -1.13
N PHE A 52 9.03 7.55 -1.86
CA PHE A 52 8.97 7.79 -3.30
C PHE A 52 9.13 9.27 -3.63
N ILE A 53 8.34 10.13 -3.00
CA ILE A 53 8.38 11.58 -3.20
C ILE A 53 9.76 12.12 -2.87
N TRP A 54 10.33 11.76 -1.71
CA TRP A 54 11.63 12.26 -1.26
C TRP A 54 12.79 11.87 -2.18
N ASN A 55 12.78 10.65 -2.72
CA ASN A 55 13.84 10.18 -3.63
C ASN A 55 13.64 10.62 -5.09
N SER A 56 12.42 11.02 -5.46
CA SER A 56 12.08 11.52 -6.80
C SER A 56 12.20 13.05 -6.91
N LEU A 57 12.06 13.77 -5.79
CA LEU A 57 12.17 15.23 -5.74
C LEU A 57 13.52 15.68 -6.34
N TYR A 58 13.45 16.69 -7.23
CA TYR A 58 14.58 17.35 -7.90
C TYR A 58 15.20 16.65 -9.13
N ARG A 59 14.63 15.57 -9.66
CA ARG A 59 15.12 14.96 -10.92
C ARG A 59 14.24 15.32 -12.11
N LEU A 60 14.79 16.08 -13.05
CA LEU A 60 14.09 16.50 -14.27
C LEU A 60 14.34 15.56 -15.47
N ASP A 61 15.44 14.80 -15.45
CA ASP A 61 15.93 14.09 -16.64
C ASP A 61 15.57 12.61 -16.73
N ILE A 62 15.00 12.02 -15.67
CA ILE A 62 14.64 10.59 -15.64
C ILE A 62 13.20 10.40 -15.14
N THR A 63 12.51 9.43 -15.73
CA THR A 63 11.18 9.00 -15.28
C THR A 63 11.28 8.34 -13.90
N GLU A 64 10.31 8.61 -13.03
CA GLU A 64 10.34 8.16 -11.63
C GLU A 64 10.34 6.63 -11.50
N PHE A 65 9.64 5.92 -12.40
CA PHE A 65 9.64 4.45 -12.43
C PHE A 65 11.03 3.89 -12.76
N ARG A 66 11.71 4.48 -13.74
CA ARG A 66 13.09 4.14 -14.07
C ARG A 66 14.03 4.41 -12.90
N HIS A 67 13.84 5.53 -12.18
CA HIS A 67 14.63 5.81 -10.98
C HIS A 67 14.47 4.73 -9.91
N PHE A 68 13.23 4.30 -9.69
CA PHE A 68 12.91 3.22 -8.77
C PHE A 68 13.54 1.90 -9.22
N TYR A 69 13.43 1.55 -10.51
CA TYR A 69 14.04 0.34 -11.06
C TYR A 69 15.56 0.35 -10.91
N GLU A 70 16.23 1.45 -11.24
CA GLU A 70 17.67 1.61 -11.01
C GLU A 70 18.01 1.49 -9.53
N GLY A 71 17.17 2.03 -8.64
CA GLY A 71 17.30 1.87 -7.20
C GLY A 71 17.25 0.41 -6.75
N LEU A 72 16.37 -0.39 -7.34
CA LEU A 72 16.27 -1.83 -7.06
C LEU A 72 17.51 -2.58 -7.54
N THR A 73 17.92 -2.36 -8.79
CA THR A 73 19.07 -3.06 -9.40
C THR A 73 20.39 -2.68 -8.76
N THR A 74 20.51 -1.44 -8.25
CA THR A 74 21.70 -0.99 -7.50
C THR A 74 21.61 -1.26 -6.00
N LEU A 75 20.63 -2.06 -5.56
CA LEU A 75 20.42 -2.45 -4.16
C LEU A 75 20.31 -1.27 -3.19
N ARG A 76 19.74 -0.15 -3.64
CA ARG A 76 19.57 1.03 -2.77
C ARG A 76 18.57 0.72 -1.67
N PRO A 77 18.89 1.02 -0.40
CA PRO A 77 18.03 0.69 0.74
C PRO A 77 16.61 1.26 0.62
N TRP A 78 16.45 2.46 0.08
CA TRP A 78 15.13 3.10 -0.05
C TRP A 78 14.21 2.35 -1.02
N ALA A 79 14.74 1.86 -2.15
CA ALA A 79 13.95 1.16 -3.16
C ALA A 79 13.48 -0.20 -2.65
N TRP A 80 14.38 -0.93 -1.97
CA TRP A 80 14.02 -2.18 -1.29
C TRP A 80 13.04 -1.96 -0.13
N MET A 81 13.19 -0.87 0.63
CA MET A 81 12.23 -0.49 1.67
C MET A 81 10.83 -0.30 1.07
N CYS A 82 10.71 0.37 -0.08
CA CYS A 82 9.42 0.49 -0.79
C CYS A 82 8.84 -0.88 -1.16
N VAL A 83 9.66 -1.84 -1.61
CA VAL A 83 9.20 -3.23 -1.88
C VAL A 83 8.69 -3.92 -0.62
N PHE A 84 9.41 -3.80 0.50
CA PHE A 84 8.98 -4.38 1.77
C PHE A 84 7.66 -3.79 2.27
N LEU A 85 7.51 -2.47 2.19
CA LEU A 85 6.28 -1.78 2.56
C LEU A 85 5.11 -2.16 1.65
N PHE A 86 5.35 -2.28 0.35
CA PHE A 86 4.35 -2.74 -0.61
C PHE A 86 3.90 -4.18 -0.32
N ALA A 87 4.86 -5.09 -0.06
CA ALA A 87 4.56 -6.46 0.33
C ALA A 87 3.76 -6.53 1.64
N TYR A 88 4.05 -5.65 2.60
CA TYR A 88 3.26 -5.52 3.82
C TYR A 88 1.81 -5.11 3.52
N THR A 89 1.62 -4.13 2.63
CA THR A 89 0.28 -3.72 2.19
C THR A 89 -0.48 -4.86 1.52
N LEU A 90 0.17 -5.66 0.67
CA LEU A 90 -0.44 -6.85 0.07
C LEU A 90 -0.84 -7.89 1.12
N LYS A 91 0.02 -8.12 2.12
CA LYS A 91 -0.31 -8.98 3.27
C LYS A 91 -1.53 -8.47 4.03
N TRP A 92 -1.65 -7.16 4.21
CA TRP A 92 -2.83 -6.58 4.86
C TRP A 92 -4.11 -6.84 4.04
N TRP A 93 -4.08 -6.63 2.73
CA TRP A 93 -5.20 -6.96 1.84
C TRP A 93 -5.61 -8.44 1.93
N TYR A 94 -4.62 -9.34 1.98
CA TYR A 94 -4.88 -10.76 2.18
C TYR A 94 -5.64 -11.05 3.49
N LEU A 95 -5.25 -10.41 4.60
CA LEU A 95 -5.94 -10.54 5.88
C LEU A 95 -7.37 -10.00 5.83
N VAL A 96 -7.59 -8.88 5.14
CA VAL A 96 -8.94 -8.32 4.94
C VAL A 96 -9.81 -9.31 4.18
N PHE A 97 -9.34 -9.85 3.04
CA PHE A 97 -10.09 -10.82 2.26
C PHE A 97 -10.40 -12.10 3.03
N LEU A 98 -9.46 -12.60 3.83
CA LEU A 98 -9.70 -13.76 4.71
C LEU A 98 -10.78 -13.47 5.75
N HIS A 99 -10.77 -12.26 6.34
CA HIS A 99 -11.76 -11.88 7.34
C HIS A 99 -13.14 -11.69 6.73
N THR A 100 -13.26 -11.14 5.51
CA THR A 100 -14.52 -11.05 4.77
C THR A 100 -15.10 -12.42 4.41
N ARG A 101 -14.25 -13.44 4.22
CA ARG A 101 -14.70 -14.82 3.94
C ARG A 101 -15.11 -15.62 5.16
N ARG A 102 -14.78 -15.19 6.38
CA ARG A 102 -15.29 -15.83 7.60
C ARG A 102 -16.68 -15.25 7.88
N PRO A 103 -17.76 -16.02 7.76
CA PRO A 103 -19.06 -15.55 8.19
C PRO A 103 -18.94 -15.17 9.66
N SER A 104 -19.37 -13.96 10.00
CA SER A 104 -19.55 -13.56 11.40
C SER A 104 -20.47 -14.60 12.03
N PRO A 105 -20.12 -15.22 13.17
CA PRO A 105 -21.09 -16.06 13.88
C PRO A 105 -22.33 -15.19 14.09
N SER A 106 -23.46 -15.68 13.58
CA SER A 106 -24.73 -14.99 13.68
C SER A 106 -25.02 -14.73 15.15
N SER A 107 -25.44 -13.51 15.48
CA SER A 107 -25.80 -13.06 16.84
C SER A 107 -26.91 -13.89 17.51
N HIS A 108 -27.47 -14.89 16.81
CA HIS A 108 -28.49 -15.81 17.30
C HIS A 108 -27.96 -16.93 18.21
N GLU A 109 -26.66 -17.18 18.29
CA GLU A 109 -26.11 -18.27 19.12
C GLU A 109 -25.71 -17.83 20.54
N VAL A 110 -25.80 -16.55 20.90
CA VAL A 110 -25.38 -16.04 22.23
C VAL A 110 -26.56 -15.99 23.23
N GLN A 111 -27.75 -16.48 22.85
CA GLN A 111 -28.95 -16.44 23.69
C GLN A 111 -29.57 -17.80 24.05
N GLN A 112 -28.86 -18.91 23.87
CA GLN A 112 -29.24 -20.21 24.44
C GLN A 112 -28.27 -20.61 25.55
#